data_AF-A0A2V7N1E0-F1
#
_entry.id   AF-A0A2V7N1E0-F1
#
_cell.length_a   1.000
_cell.length_b   1.000
_cell.length_c   1.000
_cell.angle_alpha   90.00
_cell.angle_beta   90.00
_cell.angle_gamma   90.00
#
_symmetry.space_group_name_H-M   'P 1'
#
loop_
_entity.id
_entity.type
_entity.pdbx_description
1 polymer ?
#
loop_
_entity_poly.entity_id
_entity_poly.type
_entity_poly.pdbx_seq_one_letter_code
_entity_poly.pdbx_strand_id
1 'polypeptide(L)'
;MNGRTGLVATLVAVAILLWSPVAAQSSDGLTAGAGAGVYPSGTTFNGVPITGLRFGIGMALPADGTVSGQFQTVLLGLSALGQPQDISLEGEATSGAVNADGSSTFSGTCTINMGNGTPPLTGVPFTVTSTTNSLLLILGGTTLPTASVTAGSITIQ
;
A
#
# COMPACT_ATOMS: atom_id res chain seq x y z
N MET A 1 17.28 -77.88 7.52
CA MET A 1 16.20 -76.96 7.95
C MET A 1 16.81 -75.65 8.43
N ASN A 2 16.49 -74.57 7.71
CA ASN A 2 16.11 -73.22 8.20
C ASN A 2 17.11 -72.53 9.13
N GLY A 3 17.91 -71.55 8.71
CA GLY A 3 17.51 -70.17 8.33
C GLY A 3 18.07 -69.23 9.41
N ARG A 4 18.81 -68.14 9.13
CA ARG A 4 18.40 -66.82 8.59
C ARG A 4 19.70 -65.97 8.54
N THR A 5 20.20 -65.46 7.41
CA THR A 5 19.95 -64.10 6.85
C THR A 5 19.69 -63.02 7.91
N GLY A 6 20.30 -61.84 7.94
CA GLY A 6 21.20 -61.14 7.03
C GLY A 6 21.51 -59.74 7.59
N LEU A 7 22.48 -59.07 6.94
CA LEU A 7 22.88 -57.66 6.97
C LEU A 7 22.35 -56.73 8.09
N VAL A 8 23.29 -56.24 8.90
CA VAL A 8 23.14 -54.97 9.64
C VAL A 8 23.35 -53.83 8.63
N ALA A 9 22.25 -53.24 8.16
CA ALA A 9 22.27 -52.01 7.39
C ALA A 9 22.15 -50.82 8.36
N THR A 10 23.25 -50.08 8.55
CA THR A 10 23.27 -48.84 9.31
C THR A 10 22.60 -47.75 8.48
N LEU A 11 21.39 -47.33 8.88
CA LEU A 11 20.64 -46.28 8.19
C LEU A 11 21.15 -44.89 8.59
N VAL A 12 21.33 -44.06 7.57
CA VAL A 12 21.88 -42.69 7.60
C VAL A 12 20.84 -41.67 8.09
N ALA A 13 21.36 -40.70 8.84
CA ALA A 13 20.92 -39.34 9.18
C ALA A 13 19.49 -38.87 8.90
N VAL A 14 18.87 -38.26 9.92
CA VAL A 14 17.81 -37.26 9.76
C VAL A 14 18.09 -36.10 10.72
N ALA A 15 18.67 -35.01 10.21
CA ALA A 15 18.71 -33.72 10.89
C ALA A 15 17.60 -32.86 10.28
N ILE A 16 16.47 -32.76 10.97
CA ILE A 16 15.35 -31.91 10.56
C ILE A 16 15.69 -30.50 11.02
N LEU A 17 16.17 -29.66 10.09
CA LEU A 17 16.21 -28.21 10.29
C LEU A 17 14.75 -27.72 10.28
N LEU A 18 14.16 -27.64 11.47
CA LEU A 18 12.86 -27.00 11.65
C LEU A 18 13.06 -25.49 11.44
N TRP A 19 12.90 -25.03 10.19
CA TRP A 19 12.58 -23.63 9.95
C TRP A 19 11.21 -23.38 10.58
N SER A 20 11.19 -22.78 11.77
CA SER A 20 9.96 -22.22 12.31
C SER A 20 9.47 -21.16 11.33
N PRO A 21 8.19 -21.17 10.89
CA PRO A 21 7.64 -19.97 10.32
C PRO A 21 7.68 -18.92 11.42
N VAL A 22 8.35 -17.80 11.18
CA VAL A 22 8.13 -16.61 12.00
C VAL A 22 6.65 -16.31 11.90
N ALA A 23 5.90 -16.52 12.99
CA ALA A 23 4.56 -15.99 13.09
C ALA A 23 4.72 -14.48 12.90
N ALA A 24 4.07 -13.92 11.88
CA ALA A 24 3.94 -12.48 11.76
C ALA A 24 3.39 -11.98 13.10
N GLN A 25 4.20 -11.23 13.83
CA GLN A 25 3.82 -10.70 15.12
C GLN A 25 2.81 -9.61 14.82
N SER A 26 1.50 -9.92 14.89
CA SER A 26 0.42 -8.95 14.73
C SER A 26 0.52 -7.93 15.85
N SER A 27 1.34 -6.92 15.64
CA SER A 27 1.43 -5.75 16.50
C SER A 27 0.31 -4.83 16.04
N ASP A 28 -0.48 -4.30 16.98
CA ASP A 28 -1.42 -3.23 16.64
C ASP A 28 -0.67 -2.14 15.86
N GLY A 29 -1.16 -1.82 14.67
CA GLY A 29 -0.57 -0.84 13.78
C GLY A 29 -1.51 0.35 13.56
N LEU A 30 -0.99 1.56 13.65
CA LEU A 30 -1.72 2.78 13.29
C LEU A 30 -0.96 3.51 12.19
N THR A 31 -1.64 3.84 11.10
CA THR A 31 -1.10 4.78 10.12
C THR A 31 -2.03 5.97 10.00
N ALA A 32 -1.55 7.13 10.42
CA ALA A 32 -2.33 8.35 10.38
C ALA A 32 -1.48 9.50 9.84
N GLY A 33 -2.07 10.38 9.05
CA GLY A 33 -1.34 11.51 8.50
C GLY A 33 -2.18 12.37 7.60
N ALA A 34 -1.80 13.62 7.50
CA ALA A 34 -2.34 14.54 6.51
C ALA A 34 -1.22 15.45 6.04
N GLY A 35 -1.26 15.82 4.77
CA GLY A 35 -0.18 16.59 4.19
C GLY A 35 -0.30 16.82 2.70
N ALA A 36 0.81 17.27 2.12
CA ALA A 36 0.96 17.47 0.70
C ALA A 36 2.29 16.88 0.21
N GLY A 37 2.29 16.42 -1.03
CA GLY A 37 3.46 15.88 -1.69
C GLY A 37 3.60 16.41 -3.11
N VAL A 38 4.82 16.31 -3.63
CA VAL A 38 5.17 16.72 -4.99
C VAL A 38 5.58 15.50 -5.80
N TYR A 39 5.07 15.42 -7.03
CA TYR A 39 5.46 14.39 -7.99
C TYR A 39 6.64 14.86 -8.84
N PRO A 40 7.46 13.94 -9.38
CA PRO A 40 8.44 14.26 -10.41
C PRO A 40 7.80 14.94 -11.62
N SER A 41 8.57 15.80 -12.29
CA SER A 41 8.12 16.47 -13.52
C SER A 41 7.71 15.46 -14.60
N GLY A 42 6.62 15.73 -15.31
CA GLY A 42 6.11 14.85 -16.37
C GLY A 42 5.22 13.72 -15.87
N THR A 43 4.92 13.65 -14.56
CA THR A 43 3.94 12.71 -14.04
C THR A 43 2.55 13.01 -14.61
N THR A 44 1.84 11.97 -15.05
CA THR A 44 0.49 12.07 -15.58
C THR A 44 -0.40 10.98 -14.97
N PHE A 45 -1.70 11.26 -14.87
CA PHE A 45 -2.70 10.27 -14.51
C PHE A 45 -3.90 10.41 -15.46
N ASN A 46 -4.24 9.35 -16.18
CA ASN A 46 -5.31 9.34 -17.18
C ASN A 46 -5.26 10.53 -18.16
N GLY A 47 -4.05 10.90 -18.60
CA GLY A 47 -3.82 12.01 -19.53
C GLY A 47 -3.80 13.41 -18.90
N VAL A 48 -4.04 13.52 -17.59
CA VAL A 48 -3.92 14.79 -16.84
C VAL A 48 -2.50 14.90 -16.28
N PRO A 49 -1.72 15.93 -16.64
CA PRO A 49 -0.45 16.20 -15.96
C PRO A 49 -0.71 16.57 -14.50
N ILE A 50 -0.01 15.92 -13.59
CA ILE A 50 -0.12 16.14 -12.14
C ILE A 50 1.22 16.57 -11.58
N THR A 51 1.18 17.56 -10.69
CA THR A 51 2.40 18.17 -10.10
C THR A 51 2.55 17.82 -8.63
N GLY A 52 1.46 17.47 -7.96
CA GLY A 52 1.49 17.10 -6.57
C GLY A 52 0.19 16.46 -6.11
N LEU A 53 0.09 16.25 -4.81
CA LEU A 53 -1.09 15.72 -4.17
C LEU A 53 -1.28 16.34 -2.78
N ARG A 54 -2.52 16.35 -2.31
CA ARG A 54 -2.89 16.56 -0.90
C ARG A 54 -3.51 15.29 -0.39
N PHE A 55 -3.13 14.81 0.78
CA PHE A 55 -3.60 13.53 1.30
C PHE A 55 -4.07 13.62 2.75
N GLY A 56 -4.95 12.68 3.11
CA GLY A 56 -5.36 12.34 4.46
C GLY A 56 -5.45 10.81 4.59
N ILE A 57 -4.90 10.28 5.67
CA ILE A 57 -4.80 8.84 5.97
C ILE A 57 -5.24 8.66 7.42
N GLY A 58 -6.15 7.72 7.65
CA GLY A 58 -6.52 7.25 8.98
C GLY A 58 -6.80 5.76 8.93
N MET A 59 -5.84 4.96 9.36
CA MET A 59 -5.79 3.50 9.22
C MET A 59 -5.52 2.84 10.57
N ALA A 60 -6.33 1.85 10.92
CA ALA A 60 -6.14 0.99 12.08
C ALA A 60 -5.97 -0.47 11.63
N LEU A 61 -4.94 -1.11 12.16
CA LEU A 61 -4.60 -2.52 11.94
C LEU A 61 -4.51 -3.20 13.32
N PRO A 62 -5.63 -3.62 13.93
CA PRO A 62 -5.58 -4.31 15.21
C PRO A 62 -4.89 -5.68 15.09
N ALA A 63 -4.46 -6.23 16.23
CA ALA A 63 -3.75 -7.49 16.32
C ALA A 63 -4.54 -8.71 15.81
N ASP A 64 -5.87 -8.59 15.68
CA ASP A 64 -6.73 -9.60 15.07
C ASP A 64 -6.58 -9.66 13.54
N GLY A 65 -5.81 -8.75 12.94
CA GLY A 65 -5.55 -8.68 11.51
C GLY A 65 -6.66 -8.04 10.70
N THR A 66 -7.71 -7.52 11.35
CA THR A 66 -8.70 -6.70 10.66
C THR A 66 -8.06 -5.38 10.22
N VAL A 67 -8.44 -4.86 9.06
CA VAL A 67 -7.96 -3.56 8.61
C VAL A 67 -9.17 -2.70 8.32
N SER A 68 -9.17 -1.50 8.89
CA SER A 68 -10.19 -0.50 8.62
C SER A 68 -9.56 0.88 8.58
N GLY A 69 -10.03 1.70 7.64
CA GLY A 69 -9.52 3.04 7.53
C GLY A 69 -10.00 3.76 6.29
N GLN A 70 -9.70 5.05 6.27
CA GLN A 70 -10.04 5.95 5.19
C GLN A 70 -8.77 6.54 4.60
N PHE A 71 -8.76 6.61 3.28
CA PHE A 71 -7.74 7.27 2.50
C PHE A 71 -8.41 8.30 1.62
N GLN A 72 -7.94 9.54 1.69
CA GLN A 72 -8.37 10.61 0.82
C GLN A 72 -7.15 11.25 0.19
N THR A 73 -7.21 11.51 -1.11
CA THR A 73 -6.20 12.30 -1.77
C THR A 73 -6.80 13.12 -2.91
N VAL A 74 -6.20 14.28 -3.17
CA VAL A 74 -6.49 15.09 -4.34
C VAL A 74 -5.21 15.24 -5.14
N LEU A 75 -5.19 14.74 -6.38
CA LEU A 75 -4.09 14.98 -7.31
C LEU A 75 -4.28 16.36 -7.93
N LEU A 76 -3.23 17.18 -7.87
CA LEU A 76 -3.21 18.55 -8.36
C LEU A 76 -2.76 18.56 -9.81
N GLY A 77 -3.71 18.66 -10.73
CA GLY A 77 -3.47 18.61 -12.16
C GLY A 77 -3.84 19.87 -12.92
N LEU A 78 -3.56 19.84 -14.22
CA LEU A 78 -3.99 20.86 -15.18
C LEU A 78 -4.80 20.19 -16.29
N SER A 79 -5.92 20.80 -16.65
CA SER A 79 -6.73 20.39 -17.80
C SER A 79 -5.99 20.64 -19.12
N ALA A 80 -6.53 20.08 -20.21
CA ALA A 80 -6.01 20.35 -21.56
C ALA A 80 -6.01 21.84 -21.95
N LEU A 81 -6.81 22.66 -21.27
CA LEU A 81 -6.88 24.12 -21.44
C LEU A 81 -5.95 24.89 -20.49
N GLY A 82 -5.13 24.18 -19.71
CA GLY A 82 -4.23 24.77 -18.72
C GLY A 82 -4.92 25.29 -17.47
N GLN A 83 -6.19 24.92 -17.23
CA GLN A 83 -6.90 25.30 -16.01
C GLN A 83 -6.63 24.30 -14.89
N PRO A 84 -6.62 24.71 -13.61
CA PRO A 84 -6.53 23.78 -12.49
C PRO A 84 -7.60 22.69 -12.57
N GLN A 85 -7.17 21.44 -12.39
CA GLN A 85 -8.04 20.27 -12.38
C GLN A 85 -7.69 19.40 -11.17
N ASP A 86 -8.58 19.39 -10.19
CA ASP A 86 -8.46 18.55 -9.00
C ASP A 86 -9.06 17.17 -9.29
N ILE A 87 -8.25 16.12 -9.16
CA ILE A 87 -8.70 14.73 -9.26
C ILE A 87 -8.83 14.20 -7.84
N SER A 88 -10.05 14.00 -7.35
CA SER A 88 -10.28 13.52 -5.98
C SER A 88 -10.40 12.00 -5.93
N LEU A 89 -9.84 11.43 -4.87
CA LEU A 89 -9.87 10.02 -4.54
C LEU A 89 -10.32 9.85 -3.10
N GLU A 90 -11.34 9.03 -2.90
CA GLU A 90 -11.89 8.69 -1.59
C GLU A 90 -11.98 7.17 -1.51
N GLY A 91 -11.22 6.58 -0.60
CA GLY A 91 -11.05 5.14 -0.50
C GLY A 91 -11.23 4.62 0.91
N GLU A 92 -11.80 3.42 0.97
CA GLU A 92 -11.88 2.62 2.18
C GLU A 92 -10.84 1.51 2.08
N ALA A 93 -9.98 1.43 3.08
CA ALA A 93 -8.96 0.41 3.13
C ALA A 93 -9.46 -0.83 3.86
N THR A 94 -9.21 -1.99 3.27
CA THR A 94 -9.67 -3.30 3.75
C THR A 94 -8.50 -4.25 3.98
N SER A 95 -7.27 -3.85 3.63
CA SER A 95 -6.05 -4.59 3.87
C SER A 95 -4.88 -3.64 4.09
N GLY A 96 -3.89 -4.08 4.85
CA GLY A 96 -2.68 -3.32 5.10
C GLY A 96 -1.71 -4.06 6.01
N ALA A 97 -0.49 -3.54 6.06
CA ALA A 97 0.58 -4.03 6.91
C ALA A 97 1.59 -2.92 7.19
N VAL A 98 2.17 -2.95 8.39
CA VAL A 98 3.42 -2.23 8.67
C VAL A 98 4.57 -3.14 8.23
N ASN A 99 5.42 -2.62 7.35
CA ASN A 99 6.54 -3.34 6.77
C ASN A 99 7.77 -3.28 7.69
N ALA A 100 8.67 -4.25 7.56
CA ALA A 100 9.89 -4.34 8.37
C ALA A 100 10.87 -3.16 8.16
N ASP A 101 10.73 -2.42 7.06
CA ASP A 101 11.51 -1.22 6.75
C ASP A 101 10.92 0.06 7.37
N GLY A 102 9.83 -0.05 8.14
CA GLY A 102 9.13 1.08 8.76
C GLY A 102 8.14 1.80 7.85
N SER A 103 7.95 1.32 6.60
CA SER A 103 6.87 1.80 5.75
C SER A 103 5.52 1.15 6.11
N SER A 104 4.42 1.75 5.69
CA SER A 104 3.08 1.19 5.83
C SER A 104 2.46 1.02 4.45
N THR A 105 1.96 -0.17 4.16
CA THR A 105 1.21 -0.45 2.93
C THR A 105 -0.24 -0.70 3.27
N PHE A 106 -1.17 -0.05 2.58
CA PHE A 106 -2.59 -0.35 2.71
C PHE A 106 -3.30 -0.29 1.36
N SER A 107 -4.37 -1.04 1.24
CA SER A 107 -5.11 -1.23 0.00
C SER A 107 -6.60 -1.43 0.26
N GLY A 108 -7.38 -1.23 -0.79
CA GLY A 108 -8.82 -1.35 -0.75
C GLY A 108 -9.43 -0.86 -2.05
N THR A 109 -10.62 -0.29 -1.97
CA THR A 109 -11.32 0.30 -3.12
C THR A 109 -11.59 1.77 -2.91
N CYS A 110 -11.52 2.54 -3.99
CA CYS A 110 -11.77 3.96 -3.97
C CYS A 110 -12.72 4.40 -5.08
N THR A 111 -13.29 5.58 -4.88
CA THR A 111 -13.99 6.35 -5.89
C THR A 111 -13.06 7.43 -6.41
N ILE A 112 -12.94 7.54 -7.74
CA ILE A 112 -12.12 8.54 -8.42
C ILE A 112 -13.03 9.51 -9.17
N ASN A 113 -12.97 10.79 -8.82
CA ASN A 113 -13.57 11.85 -9.60
C ASN A 113 -12.48 12.60 -10.36
N MET A 114 -12.54 12.57 -11.69
CA MET A 114 -11.56 13.22 -12.56
C MET A 114 -11.67 14.74 -12.58
N GLY A 115 -12.71 15.36 -12.00
CA GLY A 115 -12.84 16.82 -11.94
C GLY A 115 -13.13 17.49 -13.29
N ASN A 116 -13.47 16.71 -14.32
CA ASN A 116 -13.75 17.16 -15.69
C ASN A 116 -15.24 17.05 -16.07
N GLY A 117 -16.11 16.77 -15.08
CA GLY A 117 -17.55 16.58 -15.29
C GLY A 117 -17.98 15.16 -15.68
N THR A 118 -17.06 14.21 -15.88
CA THR A 118 -17.45 12.81 -16.05
C THR A 118 -17.91 12.19 -14.73
N PRO A 119 -18.84 11.21 -14.74
CA PRO A 119 -19.23 10.49 -13.54
C PRO A 119 -18.01 9.88 -12.82
N PRO A 120 -18.00 9.87 -11.47
CA PRO A 120 -16.92 9.24 -10.72
C PRO A 120 -16.81 7.73 -11.01
N LEU A 121 -15.58 7.24 -11.09
CA LEU A 121 -15.27 5.81 -11.23
C LEU A 121 -15.27 5.18 -9.84
N THR A 122 -16.18 4.26 -9.58
CA THR A 122 -16.31 3.58 -8.28
C THR A 122 -15.66 2.20 -8.29
N GLY A 123 -15.25 1.72 -7.12
CA GLY A 123 -14.69 0.37 -6.97
C GLY A 123 -13.28 0.21 -7.56
N VAL A 124 -12.55 1.30 -7.77
CA VAL A 124 -11.20 1.25 -8.31
C VAL A 124 -10.25 0.72 -7.23
N PRO A 125 -9.52 -0.38 -7.44
CA PRO A 125 -8.58 -0.87 -6.45
C PRO A 125 -7.44 0.14 -6.30
N PHE A 126 -7.09 0.44 -5.06
CA PHE A 126 -5.93 1.28 -4.75
C PHE A 126 -4.94 0.55 -3.85
N THR A 127 -3.68 0.95 -3.94
CA THR A 127 -2.65 0.58 -2.96
C THR A 127 -1.80 1.80 -2.69
N VAL A 128 -1.57 2.08 -1.42
CA VAL A 128 -0.67 3.13 -0.95
C VAL A 128 0.46 2.46 -0.20
N THR A 129 1.69 2.87 -0.48
CA THR A 129 2.85 2.60 0.37
C THR A 129 3.38 3.95 0.86
N SER A 130 3.27 4.19 2.15
CA SER A 130 3.72 5.43 2.78
C SER A 130 4.94 5.18 3.66
N THR A 131 5.85 6.16 3.65
CA THR A 131 6.87 6.34 4.69
C THR A 131 6.62 7.69 5.38
N THR A 132 7.46 8.06 6.34
CA THR A 132 7.42 9.39 6.94
C THR A 132 7.61 10.52 5.90
N ASN A 133 8.29 10.26 4.78
CA ASN A 133 8.71 11.30 3.82
C ASN A 133 8.23 11.07 2.39
N SER A 134 7.57 9.95 2.10
CA SER A 134 7.16 9.61 0.74
C SER A 134 5.82 8.88 0.70
N LEU A 135 5.14 9.00 -0.43
CA LEU A 135 3.89 8.32 -0.72
C LEU A 135 3.93 7.76 -2.13
N LEU A 136 3.86 6.44 -2.25
CA LEU A 136 3.65 5.73 -3.51
C LEU A 136 2.16 5.39 -3.63
N LEU A 137 1.57 5.67 -4.78
CA LEU A 137 0.15 5.43 -5.05
C LEU A 137 -0.03 4.58 -6.32
N ILE A 138 -0.81 3.52 -6.19
CA ILE A 138 -1.22 2.64 -7.29
C ILE A 138 -2.75 2.70 -7.40
N LEU A 139 -3.28 2.92 -8.61
CA LEU A 139 -4.71 3.07 -8.88
C LEU A 139 -5.12 2.22 -10.09
N GLY A 140 -6.02 1.26 -9.90
CA GLY A 140 -6.50 0.42 -11.00
C GLY A 140 -5.38 -0.32 -11.75
N GLY A 141 -4.26 -0.61 -11.06
CA GLY A 141 -3.04 -1.18 -11.66
C GLY A 141 -2.05 -0.15 -12.23
N THR A 142 -2.41 1.14 -12.29
CA THR A 142 -1.50 2.22 -12.70
C THR A 142 -0.64 2.64 -11.51
N THR A 143 0.68 2.44 -11.61
CA THR A 143 1.62 2.89 -10.58
C THR A 143 2.07 4.31 -10.89
N LEU A 144 1.76 5.26 -9.99
CA LEU A 144 2.31 6.61 -10.08
C LEU A 144 3.75 6.63 -9.54
N PRO A 145 4.62 7.51 -10.04
CA PRO A 145 5.92 7.76 -9.42
C PRO A 145 5.77 8.13 -7.95
N THR A 146 6.77 7.83 -7.14
CA THR A 146 6.73 8.18 -5.71
C THR A 146 6.70 9.69 -5.51
N ALA A 147 5.71 10.17 -4.75
CA ALA A 147 5.65 11.56 -4.32
C ALA A 147 6.53 11.79 -3.09
N SER A 148 7.24 12.92 -3.07
CA SER A 148 7.96 13.38 -1.88
C SER A 148 7.01 14.20 -1.01
N VAL A 149 6.82 13.83 0.25
CA VAL A 149 6.01 14.59 1.22
C VAL A 149 6.76 15.87 1.58
N THR A 150 6.14 17.02 1.29
CA THR A 150 6.75 18.35 1.46
C THR A 150 6.07 19.19 2.53
N ALA A 151 4.86 18.82 2.95
CA ALA A 151 4.16 19.44 4.05
C ALA A 151 3.31 18.40 4.80
N GLY A 152 3.12 18.60 6.10
CA GLY A 152 2.43 17.64 6.97
C GLY A 152 3.33 16.46 7.37
N SER A 153 2.72 15.40 7.88
CA SER A 153 3.44 14.22 8.36
C SER A 153 2.58 12.96 8.22
N ILE A 154 3.26 11.83 8.06
CA ILE A 154 2.68 10.50 8.17
C ILE A 154 3.33 9.82 9.38
N THR A 155 2.49 9.45 10.33
CA THR A 155 2.86 8.71 11.53
C THR A 155 2.50 7.25 11.31
N ILE A 156 3.47 6.37 11.52
CA ILE A 156 3.32 4.91 11.47
C ILE A 156 3.74 4.42 12.84
N GLN A 157 2.84 3.72 13.54
CA GLN A 157 3.05 3.17 14.88
C GLN A 157 2.79 1.67 14.84
#